data_AF-A0A0L0SPF4-F1
#
_entry.id   AF-A0A0L0SPF4-F1
#
_cell.length_a   1.000
_cell.length_b   1.000
_cell.length_c   1.000
_cell.angle_alpha   90.00
_cell.angle_beta   90.00
_cell.angle_gamma   90.00
#
_symmetry.space_group_name_H-M   'P 1'
#
loop_
_entity.id
_entity.type
_entity.pdbx_description
1 polymer ?
#
loop_
_entity_poly.entity_id
_entity_poly.type
_entity_poly.pdbx_seq_one_letter_code
_entity_poly.pdbx_strand_id
1 'polypeptide(L)'
;MPASPVSATATLALYRHALRTVRTFPIIKLRPKLQYNVRHAFELYRDVSATEASRLHDQARFDLQVLQALGQLPDEHLHRMFRDSEVNRVFKHGLKGRAD
;
A
#
# COMPACT_ATOMS: atom_id res chain seq x y z
N MET A 1 -0.02 -28.22 0.97
CA MET A 1 -0.30 -27.86 2.37
C MET A 1 -1.21 -26.64 2.36
N PRO A 2 -2.37 -26.64 3.05
CA PRO A 2 -3.17 -25.42 3.17
C PRO A 2 -2.35 -24.36 3.92
N ALA A 3 -2.32 -23.13 3.41
CA ALA A 3 -1.66 -22.02 4.09
C ALA A 3 -2.32 -21.81 5.46
N SER A 4 -1.52 -21.78 6.52
CA SER A 4 -2.02 -21.46 7.86
C SER A 4 -2.74 -20.11 7.83
N PRO A 5 -3.92 -19.99 8.46
CA PRO A 5 -4.66 -18.73 8.47
C PRO A 5 -3.81 -17.63 9.12
N VAL A 6 -3.72 -16.47 8.45
CA VAL A 6 -3.01 -15.30 8.99
C VAL A 6 -3.70 -14.84 10.26
N SER A 7 -2.93 -14.67 11.34
CA SER A 7 -3.48 -14.19 12.61
C SER A 7 -3.75 -12.69 12.56
N ALA A 8 -4.78 -12.23 13.28
CA ALA A 8 -5.06 -10.80 13.45
C ALA A 8 -3.83 -10.01 13.96
N THR A 9 -3.00 -10.64 14.80
CA THR A 9 -1.74 -10.08 15.29
C THR A 9 -0.74 -9.84 14.17
N ALA A 10 -0.58 -10.79 13.23
CA ALA A 10 0.31 -10.64 12.08
C ALA A 10 -0.16 -9.50 11.16
N THR A 11 -1.46 -9.44 10.88
CA THR A 11 -2.07 -8.37 10.09
C THR A 11 -1.85 -7.00 10.74
N LEU A 12 -2.06 -6.87 12.05
CA LEU A 12 -1.82 -5.62 12.77
C LEU A 12 -0.35 -5.20 12.77
N ALA A 13 0.57 -6.18 12.88
CA ALA A 13 2.00 -5.91 12.80
C ALA A 13 2.40 -5.38 11.41
N LEU A 14 1.87 -5.99 10.34
CA LEU A 14 2.10 -5.54 8.98
C LEU A 14 1.53 -4.14 8.74
N TYR A 15 0.31 -3.85 9.22
CA TYR A 15 -0.30 -2.52 9.15
C TYR A 15 0.57 -1.46 9.81
N ARG A 16 1.03 -1.71 11.04
CA ARG A 16 1.93 -0.80 11.77
C ARG A 16 3.24 -0.59 11.03
N HIS A 17 3.80 -1.64 10.42
CA HIS A 17 5.02 -1.54 9.63
C HIS A 17 4.81 -0.66 8.39
N ALA A 18 3.71 -0.87 7.64
CA ALA A 18 3.37 -0.08 6.48
C ALA A 18 3.21 1.41 6.81
N LEU A 19 2.52 1.76 7.90
CA LEU A 19 2.39 3.15 8.35
C LEU A 19 3.73 3.79 8.70
N ARG A 20 4.66 3.03 9.32
CA ARG A 20 6.01 3.54 9.64
C ARG A 20 6.81 3.83 8.37
N THR A 21 6.77 2.92 7.40
CA THR A 21 7.44 3.10 6.10
C THR A 21 6.89 4.31 5.36
N VAL A 22 5.57 4.50 5.34
CA VAL A 22 4.95 5.69 4.72
C VAL A 22 5.37 6.97 5.43
N ARG A 23 5.46 6.98 6.76
CA ARG A 23 5.87 8.16 7.54
C ARG A 23 7.28 8.64 7.17
N THR A 24 8.17 7.72 6.83
CA THR A 24 9.56 8.01 6.44
C THR A 24 9.75 8.16 4.93
N PHE A 25 8.68 8.06 4.12
CA PHE A 25 8.81 8.11 2.67
C PHE A 25 9.35 9.48 2.19
N PRO A 26 10.31 9.53 1.26
CA PRO A 26 11.01 10.77 0.89
C PRO A 26 10.09 11.86 0.32
N ILE A 27 9.08 11.48 -0.49
CA ILE A 27 8.15 12.46 -1.07
C ILE A 27 7.03 12.79 -0.08
N ILE A 28 7.22 13.88 0.68
CA ILE A 28 6.29 14.35 1.72
C ILE A 28 4.85 14.50 1.20
N LYS A 29 4.67 15.06 0.00
CA LYS A 29 3.35 15.29 -0.63
C LYS A 29 2.57 14.00 -0.90
N LEU A 30 3.24 12.87 -1.04
CA LEU A 30 2.59 11.57 -1.27
C LEU A 30 2.21 10.85 0.03
N ARG A 31 2.79 11.22 1.16
CA ARG A 31 2.56 10.53 2.45
C ARG A 31 1.07 10.47 2.84
N PRO A 32 0.26 11.54 2.76
CA PRO A 32 -1.15 11.47 3.16
C PRO A 32 -1.95 10.47 2.32
N LYS A 33 -1.65 10.41 1.02
CA LYS A 33 -2.30 9.48 0.09
C LYS A 33 -1.84 8.04 0.32
N LEU A 34 -0.54 7.81 0.48
CA LEU A 34 -0.02 6.48 0.79
C LEU A 34 -0.59 5.97 2.11
N GLN A 35 -0.73 6.85 3.11
CA GLN A 35 -1.34 6.53 4.38
C GLN A 35 -2.82 6.16 4.22
N TYR A 36 -3.57 6.92 3.41
CA TYR A 36 -4.96 6.59 3.06
C TYR A 36 -5.04 5.21 2.38
N ASN A 37 -4.20 4.95 1.38
CA ASN A 37 -4.19 3.68 0.66
C ASN A 37 -3.88 2.49 1.58
N VAL A 38 -2.91 2.65 2.49
CA VAL A 38 -2.60 1.61 3.50
C VAL A 38 -3.80 1.37 4.41
N ARG A 39 -4.45 2.41 4.93
CA ARG A 39 -5.66 2.24 5.76
C ARG A 39 -6.75 1.50 5.01
N HIS A 40 -7.05 1.95 3.80
CA HIS A 40 -8.12 1.40 2.99
C HIS A 40 -7.85 -0.07 2.58
N ALA A 41 -6.60 -0.39 2.23
CA ALA A 41 -6.22 -1.77 1.92
C ALA A 41 -6.45 -2.72 3.11
N PHE A 42 -6.15 -2.27 4.33
CA PHE A 42 -6.36 -3.09 5.54
C PHE A 42 -7.82 -3.14 6.01
N GLU A 43 -8.65 -2.15 5.65
CA GLU A 43 -10.11 -2.23 5.86
C GLU A 43 -10.73 -3.35 5.01
N LEU A 44 -10.25 -3.55 3.78
CA LEU A 44 -10.70 -4.65 2.92
C LEU A 44 -10.42 -6.03 3.54
N TYR A 45 -9.49 -6.14 4.49
CA TYR A 45 -9.15 -7.41 5.14
C TYR A 45 -10.12 -7.81 6.24
N ARG A 46 -11.06 -6.92 6.61
CA ARG A 46 -11.97 -7.19 7.73
C ARG A 46 -13.00 -8.28 7.42
N ASP A 47 -13.48 -8.32 6.17
CA ASP A 47 -14.66 -9.09 5.79
C ASP A 47 -14.34 -10.19 4.75
N VAL A 48 -13.07 -10.63 4.65
CA VAL A 48 -12.60 -11.63 3.67
C VAL A 48 -12.39 -13.02 4.30
N SER A 49 -12.49 -14.06 3.47
CA SER A 49 -12.20 -15.44 3.90
C SER A 49 -10.74 -15.62 4.35
N ALA A 50 -10.45 -16.64 5.16
CA ALA A 50 -9.10 -16.91 5.63
C ALA A 50 -8.08 -17.15 4.50
N THR A 51 -8.51 -17.79 3.39
CA THR A 51 -7.66 -18.03 2.22
C THR A 51 -7.35 -16.72 1.47
N GLU A 52 -8.35 -15.86 1.31
CA GLU A 52 -8.19 -14.54 0.70
C GLU A 52 -7.31 -13.64 1.57
N ALA A 53 -7.49 -13.68 2.89
CA ALA A 53 -6.67 -12.95 3.85
C ALA A 53 -5.19 -13.33 3.74
N SER A 54 -4.85 -14.62 3.59
CA SER A 54 -3.46 -15.05 3.35
C SER A 54 -2.88 -14.48 2.07
N ARG A 55 -3.62 -14.54 0.95
CA ARG A 55 -3.18 -13.98 -0.34
C ARG A 55 -2.95 -12.47 -0.26
N LEU A 56 -3.87 -11.76 0.36
CA LEU A 56 -3.80 -10.31 0.52
C LEU A 56 -2.67 -9.88 1.48
N HIS A 57 -2.42 -10.68 2.52
CA HIS A 57 -1.30 -10.45 3.43
C HIS A 57 0.05 -10.60 2.70
N ASP A 58 0.20 -11.62 1.84
CA ASP A 58 1.41 -11.79 1.04
C ASP A 58 1.58 -10.65 0.01
N GLN A 59 0.50 -10.22 -0.63
CA GLN A 59 0.51 -9.05 -1.50
C GLN A 59 0.95 -7.80 -0.75
N ALA A 60 0.40 -7.54 0.44
CA ALA A 60 0.77 -6.39 1.25
C ALA A 60 2.24 -6.43 1.71
N ARG A 61 2.81 -7.62 1.95
CA ARG A 61 4.24 -7.77 2.22
C ARG A 61 5.08 -7.39 1.00
N PHE A 62 4.69 -7.85 -0.19
CA PHE A 62 5.37 -7.49 -1.44
C PHE A 62 5.29 -5.99 -1.71
N ASP A 63 4.10 -5.39 -1.62
CA ASP A 63 3.89 -3.95 -1.83
C ASP A 63 4.73 -3.12 -0.86
N LEU A 64 4.87 -3.58 0.38
CA LEU A 64 5.71 -2.94 1.37
C LEU A 64 7.20 -3.00 1.00
N GLN A 65 7.68 -4.13 0.50
CA GLN A 65 9.06 -4.26 0.00
C GLN A 65 9.31 -3.31 -1.17
N VAL A 66 8.38 -3.22 -2.11
CA VAL A 66 8.45 -2.29 -3.24
C VAL A 66 8.50 -0.85 -2.72
N LEU A 67 7.62 -0.48 -1.79
CA LEU A 67 7.58 0.87 -1.22
C LEU A 67 8.89 1.23 -0.51
N GLN A 68 9.48 0.27 0.20
CA GLN A 68 10.80 0.45 0.85
C GLN A 68 11.90 0.65 -0.18
N ALA A 69 11.94 -0.17 -1.23
CA ALA A 69 12.92 -0.04 -2.31
C ALA A 69 12.79 1.31 -3.03
N LEU A 70 11.57 1.76 -3.31
CA LEU A 70 11.31 3.08 -3.86
C LEU A 70 11.82 4.18 -2.90
N GLY A 71 11.58 4.04 -1.60
CA GLY A 71 12.06 5.00 -0.60
C GLY A 71 13.59 5.14 -0.52
N GLN A 72 14.34 4.22 -1.10
CA GLN A 72 15.81 4.25 -1.18
C GLN A 72 16.35 4.82 -2.49
N LEU A 73 15.50 5.08 -3.48
CA LEU A 73 15.92 5.65 -4.75
C LEU A 73 16.36 7.12 -4.57
N PRO A 74 17.31 7.60 -5.39
CA PRO A 74 17.65 9.02 -5.46
C PRO A 74 16.41 9.88 -5.74
N ASP A 75 16.36 11.06 -5.12
CA ASP A 75 15.19 11.96 -5.18
C ASP A 75 14.83 12.32 -6.63
N GLU A 76 15.83 12.50 -7.50
CA GLU A 76 15.63 12.76 -8.94
C GLU A 76 14.90 11.62 -9.66
N HIS A 77 15.25 10.37 -9.36
CA HIS A 77 14.60 9.19 -9.95
C HIS A 77 13.16 9.06 -9.43
N LEU A 78 12.94 9.32 -8.15
CA LEU A 78 11.61 9.33 -7.57
C LEU A 78 10.74 10.41 -8.19
N HIS A 79 11.24 11.64 -8.24
CA HIS A 79 10.53 12.73 -8.88
C HIS A 79 10.20 12.41 -10.33
N ARG A 80 11.14 11.88 -11.12
CA ARG A 80 10.87 11.46 -12.51
C ARG A 80 9.80 10.37 -12.58
N MET A 81 9.91 9.32 -11.76
CA MET A 81 8.90 8.25 -11.70
C MET A 81 7.51 8.79 -11.39
N PHE A 82 7.37 9.79 -10.51
CA PHE A 82 6.07 10.37 -10.15
C PHE A 82 5.67 11.59 -10.99
N ARG A 83 6.55 12.10 -11.88
CA ARG A 83 6.28 13.18 -12.85
C ARG A 83 5.81 12.63 -14.19
N ASP A 84 6.50 11.59 -14.69
CA ASP A 84 6.27 10.99 -16.01
C ASP A 84 5.12 10.00 -16.03
N SER A 85 4.77 9.46 -14.86
CA SER A 85 3.71 8.48 -14.79
C SER A 85 2.33 9.13 -14.84
N GLU A 86 1.48 8.53 -15.65
CA GLU A 86 0.02 8.54 -15.53
C GLU A 86 -0.50 8.27 -14.10
N VAL A 87 0.36 8.07 -13.09
CA VAL A 87 0.03 8.06 -11.66
C VAL A 87 -0.70 9.34 -11.25
N ASN A 88 -0.41 10.50 -11.82
CA ASN A 88 -1.23 11.70 -11.60
C ASN A 88 -2.66 11.58 -12.18
N ARG A 89 -2.83 10.75 -13.21
CA ARG A 89 -4.12 10.45 -13.87
C ARG A 89 -4.87 9.33 -13.17
N VAL A 90 -4.24 8.21 -12.83
CA VAL A 90 -4.81 7.12 -12.00
C VAL A 90 -5.25 7.65 -10.64
N PHE A 91 -4.51 8.60 -10.06
CA PHE A 91 -4.91 9.24 -8.83
C PHE A 91 -5.92 10.39 -8.96
N LYS A 92 -6.02 11.06 -10.12
CA LYS A 92 -7.09 12.05 -10.38
C LYS A 92 -8.39 11.38 -10.85
N HIS A 93 -8.33 10.23 -11.50
CA HIS A 93 -9.46 9.54 -12.13
C HIS A 93 -9.91 8.27 -11.39
N GLY A 94 -9.09 7.67 -10.53
CA GLY A 94 -9.42 6.45 -9.78
C GLY A 94 -10.48 6.61 -8.67
N LEU A 95 -11.03 7.81 -8.48
CA LEU A 95 -12.13 8.08 -7.53
C LEU A 95 -13.36 8.73 -8.19
N LYS A 96 -13.42 8.78 -9.53
CA LYS A 96 -14.52 9.43 -10.26
C LYS A 96 -15.27 8.46 -11.18
N GLY A 97 -15.57 7.27 -10.66
CA GLY A 97 -16.30 6.23 -11.38
C GLY A 97 -17.11 5.34 -10.45
N ARG A 98 -18.05 5.93 -9.71
CA ARG A 98 -19.30 5.32 -9.21
C ARG A 98 -20.17 6.42 -8.59
N ALA A 99 -20.72 7.24 -9.48
CA ALA A 99 -21.96 7.95 -9.26
C ALA A 99 -22.75 7.71 -10.54
N ASP A 100 -23.38 6.53 -10.58
CA ASP A 100 -24.66 6.20 -11.23
C ASP A 100 -24.96 4.72 -10.91
#